data_AF-A0A0B1SKH4-F1
#
_entry.id   AF-A0A0B1SKH4-F1
#
_cell.length_a   1.000
_cell.length_b   1.000
_cell.length_c   1.000
_cell.angle_alpha   90.00
_cell.angle_beta   90.00
_cell.angle_gamma   90.00
#
_symmetry.space_group_name_H-M   'P 1'
#
loop_
_entity.id
_entity.type
_entity.pdbx_description
1 polymer ?
#
loop_
_entity_poly.entity_id
_entity_poly.type
_entity_poly.pdbx_seq_one_letter_code
_entity_poly.pdbx_strand_id
1 'polypeptide(L)'
;WNLIVIQELFEETGLLIGQKETAATSKELEELQEKTKEDPTFFRQVCPSPPVNQLVEWNTWLTPSSYKQRYMTSFFLVDVDAHDLRANQRLKCARRRWFSIRGPIRRTACEKEGRDEVILPPPQVYELTRIAQTPSEQLRFCGNNVHIFCPQLIFWPHKEMISNVLPGDHLYIENDSFNQPTRNMTAEELRVDQDKPIHREEYKPQPLYGMCKLYMHNLSKKYAETLHQFEPDLDKL
;
A
#
# COMPACT_ATOMS: atom_id res chain seq x y z
N TRP A 1 15.48 -6.89 4.46
CA TRP A 1 14.15 -6.28 4.47
C TRP A 1 13.26 -6.88 5.55
N ASN A 2 13.08 -8.20 5.60
CA ASN A 2 12.11 -8.84 6.51
C ASN A 2 12.34 -8.54 8.00
N LEU A 3 13.60 -8.51 8.46
CA LEU A 3 13.92 -8.11 9.84
C LEU A 3 13.53 -6.66 10.15
N ILE A 4 13.82 -5.75 9.22
CA ILE A 4 13.54 -4.31 9.36
C ILE A 4 12.04 -4.09 9.48
N VAL A 5 11.23 -4.79 8.69
CA VAL A 5 9.76 -4.67 8.73
C VAL A 5 9.19 -5.07 10.08
N ILE A 6 9.67 -6.17 10.68
CA ILE A 6 9.20 -6.62 12.00
C ILE A 6 9.65 -5.64 13.08
N GLN A 7 10.86 -5.12 12.97
CA GLN A 7 11.39 -4.11 13.89
C GLN A 7 10.57 -2.81 13.80
N GLU A 8 10.37 -2.27 12.61
CA GLU A 8 9.55 -1.07 12.38
C GLU A 8 8.11 -1.28 12.86
N LEU A 9 7.52 -2.46 12.63
CA LEU A 9 6.20 -2.80 13.17
C LEU A 9 6.19 -2.69 14.70
N PHE A 10 7.21 -3.20 15.39
CA PHE A 10 7.31 -3.12 16.84
C PHE A 10 7.53 -1.66 17.32
N GLU A 11 8.45 -0.93 16.72
CA GLU A 11 8.68 0.50 17.03
C GLU A 11 7.38 1.31 16.86
N GLU A 12 6.65 1.08 15.77
CA GLU A 12 5.45 1.83 15.41
C GLU A 12 4.15 1.28 15.96
N THR A 13 4.11 0.14 16.64
CA THR A 13 2.82 -0.36 17.17
C THR A 13 2.93 -1.03 18.53
N GLY A 14 4.12 -1.46 18.91
CA GLY A 14 4.37 -2.26 20.10
C GLY A 14 3.98 -3.73 19.91
N LEU A 15 3.69 -4.15 18.67
CA LEU A 15 3.36 -5.53 18.33
C LEU A 15 4.59 -6.37 18.04
N LEU A 16 4.56 -7.60 18.55
CA LEU A 16 5.47 -8.66 18.16
C LEU A 16 4.64 -9.80 17.57
N ILE A 17 5.00 -10.23 16.37
CA ILE A 17 4.28 -11.28 15.65
C ILE A 17 4.38 -12.59 16.45
N GLY A 18 3.24 -13.24 16.68
CA GLY A 18 3.14 -14.51 17.41
C GLY A 18 3.27 -14.39 18.94
N GLN A 19 3.28 -13.17 19.49
CA GLN A 19 3.25 -12.95 20.93
C GLN A 19 1.91 -12.39 21.40
N LYS A 20 1.45 -12.87 22.56
CA LYS A 20 0.19 -12.41 23.18
C LYS A 20 0.34 -11.06 23.87
N GLU A 21 1.52 -10.80 24.41
CA GLU A 21 1.83 -9.54 25.07
C GLU A 21 2.32 -8.53 24.06
N THR A 22 1.99 -7.27 24.33
CA THR A 22 2.37 -6.13 23.49
C THR A 22 2.83 -5.00 24.41
N ALA A 23 3.45 -3.97 23.86
CA ALA A 23 3.80 -2.78 24.64
C ALA A 23 2.59 -2.14 25.34
N ALA A 24 1.37 -2.37 24.84
CA ALA A 24 0.14 -1.88 25.45
C ALA A 24 -0.25 -2.63 26.73
N THR A 25 0.22 -3.86 26.91
CA THR A 25 -0.17 -4.75 28.01
C THR A 25 0.98 -5.10 28.94
N SER A 26 2.22 -4.81 28.55
CA SER A 26 3.43 -5.09 29.32
C SER A 26 4.31 -3.84 29.39
N LYS A 27 4.54 -3.35 30.61
CA LYS A 27 5.41 -2.19 30.87
C LYS A 27 6.85 -2.47 30.44
N GLU A 28 7.31 -3.71 30.58
CA GLU A 28 8.64 -4.11 30.15
C GLU A 28 8.78 -4.00 28.62
N LEU A 29 7.76 -4.44 27.87
CA LEU A 29 7.73 -4.28 26.41
C LEU A 29 7.58 -2.81 25.99
N GLU A 30 6.85 -1.99 26.74
CA GLU A 30 6.76 -0.53 26.51
C GLU A 30 8.12 0.15 26.66
N GLU A 31 8.85 -0.13 27.75
CA GLU A 31 10.20 0.40 27.97
C GLU A 31 11.18 -0.07 26.89
N LEU A 32 11.06 -1.33 26.46
CA LEU A 32 11.86 -1.88 25.35
C LEU A 32 11.49 -1.27 24.00
N GLN A 33 10.22 -0.94 23.76
CA GLN A 33 9.77 -0.25 22.56
C GLN A 33 10.40 1.14 22.48
N GLU A 34 10.36 1.92 23.55
CA GLU A 34 10.98 3.26 23.57
C GLU A 34 12.49 3.19 23.36
N LYS A 35 13.18 2.24 24.01
CA LYS A 35 14.62 2.01 23.77
C LYS A 35 14.92 1.62 22.32
N THR A 36 14.06 0.81 21.70
CA THR A 36 14.25 0.36 20.32
C THR A 36 14.07 1.52 19.32
N LYS A 37 13.14 2.46 19.58
CA LYS A 37 12.98 3.69 18.78
C LYS A 37 14.21 4.59 18.83
N GLU A 38 14.91 4.63 19.97
CA GLU A 38 16.15 5.38 20.14
C GLU A 38 17.35 4.66 19.53
N ASP A 39 17.44 3.34 19.73
CA ASP A 39 18.50 2.48 19.22
C ASP A 39 17.94 1.13 18.72
N PRO A 40 17.85 0.94 17.38
CA PRO A 40 17.47 -0.29 16.70
C PRO A 40 18.11 -1.59 17.23
N THR A 41 19.33 -1.52 17.79
CA THR A 41 20.05 -2.71 18.22
C THR A 41 19.39 -3.40 19.42
N PHE A 42 18.57 -2.69 20.19
CA PHE A 42 17.78 -3.25 21.29
C PHE A 42 16.69 -4.21 20.81
N PHE A 43 16.25 -4.14 19.55
CA PHE A 43 15.24 -5.05 19.02
C PHE A 43 15.65 -6.52 19.16
N ARG A 44 16.95 -6.83 19.08
CA ARG A 44 17.45 -8.22 19.27
C ARG A 44 17.21 -8.76 20.68
N GLN A 45 17.07 -7.89 21.68
CA GLN A 45 16.73 -8.28 23.05
C GLN A 45 15.23 -8.58 23.16
N VAL A 46 14.41 -7.86 22.40
CA VAL A 46 12.95 -8.02 22.35
C VAL A 46 12.55 -9.26 21.58
N CYS A 47 13.18 -9.49 20.43
CA CYS A 47 12.87 -10.60 19.54
C CYS A 47 14.18 -11.23 19.01
N PRO A 48 14.81 -12.14 19.78
CA PRO A 48 16.05 -12.79 19.37
C PRO A 48 15.91 -13.65 18.12
N SER A 49 14.70 -14.15 17.83
CA SER A 49 14.39 -14.96 16.64
C SER A 49 13.13 -14.46 15.96
N PRO A 50 13.21 -13.35 15.19
CA PRO A 50 12.06 -12.77 14.52
C PRO A 50 11.41 -13.73 13.53
N PRO A 51 10.07 -13.87 13.52
CA PRO A 51 9.36 -14.84 12.69
C PRO A 51 9.24 -14.36 11.24
N VAL A 52 10.37 -14.14 10.57
CA VAL A 52 10.45 -13.62 9.19
C VAL A 52 9.74 -14.51 8.16
N ASN A 53 9.56 -15.80 8.47
CA ASN A 53 8.86 -16.76 7.64
C ASN A 53 7.33 -16.61 7.67
N GLN A 54 6.79 -15.84 8.61
CA GLN A 54 5.35 -15.57 8.67
C GLN A 54 4.95 -14.41 7.76
N LEU A 55 5.92 -13.57 7.37
CA LEU A 55 5.70 -12.48 6.43
C LEU A 55 5.49 -13.01 5.01
N VAL A 56 4.51 -12.44 4.34
CA VAL A 56 4.26 -12.61 2.90
C VAL A 56 4.79 -11.37 2.21
N GLU A 57 5.78 -11.52 1.34
CA GLU A 57 6.17 -10.45 0.41
C GLU A 57 5.00 -10.13 -0.51
N TRP A 58 4.57 -8.87 -0.52
CA TRP A 58 3.32 -8.48 -1.17
C TRP A 58 3.53 -7.71 -2.46
N ASN A 59 4.28 -6.61 -2.42
CA ASN A 59 4.67 -5.86 -3.61
C ASN A 59 5.82 -4.90 -3.30
N THR A 60 6.56 -4.48 -4.33
CA THR A 60 7.57 -3.42 -4.22
C THR A 60 7.21 -2.25 -5.12
N TRP A 61 7.16 -1.06 -4.54
CA TRP A 61 6.88 0.20 -5.22
C TRP A 61 8.11 1.09 -5.26
N LEU A 62 8.33 1.73 -6.40
CA LEU A 62 9.35 2.76 -6.56
C LEU A 62 8.66 4.10 -6.82
N THR A 63 9.01 5.11 -6.03
CA THR A 63 8.50 6.47 -6.25
C THR A 63 8.94 6.96 -7.65
N PRO A 64 8.02 7.58 -8.44
CA PRO A 64 8.35 8.09 -9.77
C PRO A 64 9.52 9.08 -9.76
N SER A 65 10.31 9.12 -10.84
CA SER A 65 11.48 9.99 -10.96
C SER A 65 11.16 11.48 -10.94
N SER A 66 9.91 11.86 -11.19
CA SER A 66 9.44 13.25 -11.12
C SER A 66 9.37 13.81 -9.70
N TYR A 67 9.41 12.96 -8.67
CA TYR A 67 9.48 13.41 -7.27
C TYR A 67 10.91 13.71 -6.86
N LYS A 68 11.09 14.78 -6.06
CA LYS A 68 12.41 15.19 -5.55
C LYS A 68 13.10 14.11 -4.73
N GLN A 69 12.31 13.35 -3.96
CA GLN A 69 12.78 12.25 -3.15
C GLN A 69 12.10 10.97 -3.63
N ARG A 70 12.89 9.90 -3.71
CA ARG A 70 12.42 8.61 -4.18
C ARG A 70 12.66 7.56 -3.12
N TYR A 71 11.69 6.68 -2.97
CA TYR A 71 11.74 5.54 -2.07
C TYR A 71 11.44 4.27 -2.86
N MET A 72 12.15 3.21 -2.52
CA MET A 72 11.82 1.86 -2.95
C MET A 72 11.24 1.13 -1.75
N THR A 73 9.92 1.03 -1.70
CA THR A 73 9.16 0.55 -0.55
C THR A 73 8.62 -0.83 -0.84
N SER A 74 8.96 -1.79 0.01
CA SER A 74 8.41 -3.15 -0.07
C SER A 74 7.30 -3.31 0.97
N PHE A 75 6.15 -3.81 0.52
CA PHE A 75 4.99 -4.09 1.34
C PHE A 75 4.98 -5.57 1.72
N PHE A 76 4.52 -5.85 2.93
CA PHE A 76 4.43 -7.20 3.49
C PHE A 76 3.05 -7.39 4.11
N LEU A 77 2.53 -8.61 4.05
CA LEU A 77 1.37 -9.03 4.82
C LEU A 77 1.79 -10.00 5.92
N VAL A 78 1.09 -9.93 7.04
CA VAL A 78 1.22 -10.89 8.14
C VAL A 78 -0.14 -11.12 8.75
N ASP A 79 -0.45 -12.38 9.03
CA ASP A 79 -1.65 -12.74 9.79
C ASP A 79 -1.37 -12.53 11.28
N VAL A 80 -2.27 -11.80 11.94
CA VAL A 80 -2.20 -11.54 13.39
C VAL A 80 -3.46 -12.10 14.03
N ASP A 81 -3.31 -12.81 15.15
CA ASP A 81 -4.45 -13.36 15.88
C ASP A 81 -5.31 -12.22 16.45
N ALA A 82 -6.63 -12.33 16.28
CA ALA A 82 -7.60 -11.38 16.81
C ALA A 82 -7.50 -11.17 18.34
N HIS A 83 -6.99 -12.15 19.07
CA HIS A 83 -6.69 -12.01 20.50
C HIS A 83 -5.61 -10.94 20.76
N ASP A 84 -4.54 -10.93 19.97
CA ASP A 84 -3.41 -10.00 20.10
C ASP A 84 -3.83 -8.55 19.71
N LEU A 85 -4.87 -8.43 18.87
CA LEU A 85 -5.48 -7.15 18.51
C LEU A 85 -6.23 -6.50 19.69
N ARG A 86 -6.93 -7.30 20.52
CA ARG A 86 -7.71 -6.81 21.67
C ARG A 86 -6.83 -6.25 22.78
N ALA A 87 -5.66 -6.85 22.99
CA ALA A 87 -4.62 -6.34 23.88
C ALA A 87 -4.16 -4.93 23.46
N ASN A 88 -3.98 -4.71 22.15
CA ASN A 88 -3.58 -3.42 21.58
C ASN A 88 -4.68 -2.37 21.49
N GLN A 89 -5.96 -2.72 21.47
CA GLN A 89 -7.04 -1.72 21.51
C GLN A 89 -7.00 -0.87 22.80
N ARG A 90 -6.27 -1.32 23.83
CA ARG A 90 -5.98 -0.53 25.04
C ARG A 90 -4.87 0.51 24.87
N LEU A 91 -4.20 0.58 23.71
CA LEU A 91 -3.33 1.70 23.37
C LEU A 91 -4.14 3.00 23.44
N LYS A 92 -3.96 3.74 24.53
CA LYS A 92 -4.35 5.15 24.66
C LYS A 92 -3.45 6.05 23.79
N CYS A 93 -2.90 5.53 22.70
CA CYS A 93 -2.29 6.34 21.66
C CYS A 93 -3.43 6.77 20.73
N ALA A 94 -3.86 8.02 20.84
CA ALA A 94 -5.05 8.60 20.22
C ALA A 94 -5.14 8.49 18.67
N ARG A 95 -4.17 7.84 18.01
CA ARG A 95 -4.03 7.76 16.55
C ARG A 95 -4.00 6.35 15.94
N ARG A 96 -3.94 5.27 16.74
CA ARG A 96 -3.85 3.89 16.21
C ARG A 96 -5.16 3.15 16.49
N ARG A 97 -5.89 2.80 15.43
CA ARG A 97 -7.17 2.06 15.52
C ARG A 97 -7.16 0.94 14.49
N TRP A 98 -7.62 -0.24 14.90
CA TRP A 98 -8.03 -1.27 13.96
C TRP A 98 -9.30 -0.81 13.26
N PHE A 99 -9.31 -0.86 11.93
CA PHE A 99 -10.45 -0.50 11.12
C PHE A 99 -10.65 -1.52 10.01
N SER A 100 -11.88 -1.62 9.52
CA SER A 100 -12.14 -2.32 8.26
C SER A 100 -11.47 -1.56 7.12
N ILE A 101 -10.69 -2.29 6.30
CA ILE A 101 -9.95 -1.77 5.13
C ILE A 101 -10.86 -0.94 4.21
N ARG A 102 -12.14 -1.31 4.11
CA ARG A 102 -13.16 -0.63 3.29
C ARG A 102 -13.37 0.85 3.66
N GLY A 103 -13.29 1.19 4.94
CA GLY A 103 -13.59 2.53 5.43
C GLY A 103 -12.64 3.62 4.88
N PRO A 104 -11.32 3.46 5.02
CA PRO A 104 -10.35 4.36 4.39
C PRO A 104 -10.43 4.42 2.87
N ILE A 105 -10.54 3.26 2.19
CA ILE A 105 -10.66 3.23 0.71
C ILE A 105 -11.85 4.06 0.25
N ARG A 106 -13.05 3.81 0.81
CA ARG A 106 -14.26 4.57 0.47
C ARG A 106 -14.08 6.07 0.66
N ARG A 107 -13.45 6.49 1.75
CA ARG A 107 -13.21 7.90 2.06
C ARG A 107 -12.28 8.56 1.05
N THR A 108 -11.19 7.90 0.65
CA THR A 108 -10.27 8.42 -0.37
C THR A 108 -10.90 8.43 -1.78
N ALA A 109 -11.82 7.51 -2.07
CA ALA A 109 -12.54 7.43 -3.34
C ALA A 109 -13.71 8.45 -3.46
N CYS A 110 -14.25 8.95 -2.35
CA CYS A 110 -15.41 9.86 -2.35
C CYS A 110 -15.01 11.35 -2.46
N GLU A 111 -15.87 12.15 -3.11
CA GLU A 111 -15.70 13.61 -3.25
C GLU A 111 -16.08 14.43 -2.00
N LYS A 112 -16.60 13.81 -0.94
CA LYS A 112 -17.22 14.55 0.16
C LYS A 112 -16.15 15.22 1.04
N GLU A 113 -16.00 16.52 0.84
CA GLU A 113 -15.28 17.45 1.72
C GLU A 113 -15.79 17.34 3.16
N GLY A 114 -14.93 16.86 4.07
CA GLY A 114 -15.30 16.77 5.47
C GLY A 114 -14.14 16.39 6.38
N ARG A 115 -13.41 17.42 6.84
CA ARG A 115 -12.52 17.63 8.02
C ARG A 115 -11.84 16.48 8.81
N ASP A 116 -12.09 15.20 8.55
CA ASP A 116 -11.46 14.02 9.17
C ASP A 116 -11.10 12.95 8.12
N GLU A 117 -10.67 13.38 6.93
CA GLU A 117 -10.36 12.50 5.81
C GLU A 117 -9.06 11.72 6.06
N VAL A 118 -9.14 10.39 6.01
CA VAL A 118 -7.96 9.53 5.91
C VAL A 118 -7.45 9.66 4.47
N ILE A 119 -6.32 10.36 4.31
CA ILE A 119 -5.64 10.48 3.03
C ILE A 119 -4.74 9.25 2.85
N LEU A 120 -5.09 8.40 1.89
CA LEU A 120 -4.26 7.28 1.46
C LEU A 120 -3.49 7.68 0.20
N PRO A 121 -2.15 7.62 0.19
CA PRO A 121 -1.38 7.69 -1.03
C PRO A 121 -1.75 6.57 -2.01
N PRO A 122 -1.55 6.76 -3.33
CA PRO A 122 -1.99 5.79 -4.34
C PRO A 122 -1.51 4.35 -4.10
N PRO A 123 -0.23 4.07 -3.77
CA PRO A 123 0.18 2.70 -3.43
C PRO A 123 -0.64 2.04 -2.30
N GLN A 124 -1.09 2.82 -1.32
CA GLN A 124 -1.94 2.30 -0.25
C GLN A 124 -3.36 2.01 -0.74
N VAL A 125 -3.94 2.86 -1.59
CA VAL A 125 -5.26 2.60 -2.19
C VAL A 125 -5.22 1.34 -3.05
N TYR A 126 -4.21 1.22 -3.93
CA TYR A 126 -4.00 0.03 -4.75
C TYR A 126 -3.96 -1.25 -3.91
N GLU A 127 -3.01 -1.33 -2.97
CA GLU A 127 -2.76 -2.58 -2.27
C GLU A 127 -3.90 -2.93 -1.33
N LEU A 128 -4.49 -1.96 -0.64
CA LEU A 128 -5.64 -2.21 0.21
C LEU A 128 -6.87 -2.66 -0.59
N THR A 129 -7.10 -2.10 -1.78
CA THR A 129 -8.19 -2.53 -2.67
C THR A 129 -7.98 -3.97 -3.12
N ARG A 130 -6.77 -4.30 -3.58
CA ARG A 130 -6.37 -5.66 -3.96
C ARG A 130 -6.55 -6.65 -2.81
N ILE A 131 -6.08 -6.32 -1.61
CA ILE A 131 -6.24 -7.16 -0.42
C ILE A 131 -7.72 -7.37 -0.10
N ALA A 132 -8.52 -6.31 -0.11
CA ALA A 132 -9.93 -6.38 0.27
C ALA A 132 -10.80 -7.18 -0.72
N GLN A 133 -10.35 -7.34 -1.96
CA GLN A 133 -11.03 -8.11 -3.01
C GLN A 133 -10.42 -9.50 -3.24
N THR A 134 -9.32 -9.83 -2.56
CA THR A 134 -8.70 -11.15 -2.61
C THR A 134 -9.15 -11.97 -1.41
N PRO A 135 -9.66 -13.21 -1.59
CA PRO A 135 -9.97 -14.09 -0.47
C PRO A 135 -8.74 -14.32 0.42
N SER A 136 -8.94 -14.31 1.74
CA SER A 136 -7.85 -14.36 2.73
C SER A 136 -6.90 -15.54 2.54
N GLU A 137 -7.46 -16.69 2.20
CA GLU A 137 -6.75 -17.95 1.94
C GLU A 137 -5.90 -17.92 0.67
N GLN A 138 -6.17 -16.97 -0.24
CA GLN A 138 -5.43 -16.79 -1.49
C GLN A 138 -4.31 -15.74 -1.37
N LEU A 139 -4.40 -14.82 -0.40
CA LEU A 139 -3.45 -13.71 -0.26
C LEU A 139 -1.98 -14.14 -0.30
N ARG A 140 -1.63 -15.28 0.32
CA ARG A 140 -0.24 -15.77 0.34
C ARG A 140 0.32 -16.13 -1.03
N PHE A 141 -0.55 -16.41 -2.00
CA PHE A 141 -0.18 -16.78 -3.38
C PHE A 141 -0.31 -15.60 -4.35
N CYS A 142 -0.96 -14.52 -3.92
CA CYS A 142 -1.24 -13.39 -4.78
C CYS A 142 -0.14 -12.32 -4.74
N GLY A 143 0.92 -12.47 -3.94
CA GLY A 143 2.03 -11.50 -3.88
C GLY A 143 2.74 -11.29 -5.24
N ASN A 144 3.35 -10.11 -5.41
CA ASN A 144 4.17 -9.78 -6.58
C ASN A 144 5.64 -9.62 -6.16
N ASN A 145 6.46 -10.57 -6.57
CA ASN A 145 7.89 -10.62 -6.24
C ASN A 145 8.77 -10.46 -7.50
N VAL A 146 8.14 -10.22 -8.65
CA VAL A 146 8.79 -10.22 -9.96
C VAL A 146 8.92 -8.81 -10.52
N HIS A 147 7.89 -7.99 -10.35
CA HIS A 147 7.83 -6.66 -10.94
C HIS A 147 7.90 -5.57 -9.89
N ILE A 148 8.69 -4.53 -10.13
CA ILE A 148 8.64 -3.31 -9.32
C ILE A 148 7.60 -2.38 -9.92
N PHE A 149 6.66 -1.91 -9.10
CA PHE A 149 5.68 -0.93 -9.52
C PHE A 149 6.28 0.47 -9.43
N CYS A 150 6.67 1.03 -10.58
CA CYS A 150 7.04 2.44 -10.69
C CYS A 150 5.97 3.14 -11.53
N PRO A 151 5.06 3.91 -10.90
CA PRO A 151 4.04 4.66 -11.62
C PRO A 151 4.67 5.66 -12.59
N GLN A 152 4.05 5.83 -13.76
CA GLN A 152 4.38 6.88 -14.70
C GLN A 152 3.26 7.93 -14.67
N LEU A 153 3.61 9.14 -14.24
CA LEU A 153 2.64 10.21 -14.07
C LEU A 153 2.22 10.79 -15.42
N ILE A 154 0.91 10.92 -15.63
CA ILE A 154 0.33 11.68 -16.73
C ILE A 154 -0.67 12.69 -16.18
N PHE A 155 -0.44 13.98 -16.46
CA PHE A 155 -1.39 15.04 -16.13
C PHE A 155 -2.47 15.13 -17.20
N TRP A 156 -3.70 15.27 -16.72
CA TRP A 156 -4.85 15.63 -17.55
C TRP A 156 -4.78 17.11 -17.95
N PRO A 157 -5.56 17.55 -18.96
CA PRO A 157 -5.70 18.96 -19.28
C PRO A 157 -6.08 19.78 -18.04
N HIS A 158 -5.53 20.99 -17.93
CA HIS A 158 -5.72 21.88 -16.78
C HIS A 158 -5.28 21.30 -15.41
N LYS A 159 -4.60 20.13 -15.40
CA LYS A 159 -4.15 19.43 -14.18
C LYS A 159 -5.27 19.11 -13.21
N GLU A 160 -6.47 18.86 -13.71
CA GLU A 160 -7.63 18.49 -12.88
C GLU A 160 -7.43 17.12 -12.22
N MET A 161 -6.72 16.22 -12.89
CA MET A 161 -6.45 14.85 -12.46
C MET A 161 -5.02 14.45 -12.82
N ILE A 162 -4.52 13.44 -12.12
CA ILE A 162 -3.26 12.74 -12.40
C ILE A 162 -3.60 11.27 -12.63
N SER A 163 -3.11 10.68 -13.71
CA SER A 163 -3.09 9.23 -13.92
C SER A 163 -1.71 8.67 -13.56
N ASN A 164 -1.69 7.73 -12.63
CA ASN A 164 -0.58 6.82 -12.38
C ASN A 164 -0.73 5.63 -13.31
N VAL A 165 0.07 5.58 -14.37
CA VAL A 165 0.12 4.43 -15.27
C VAL A 165 1.07 3.38 -14.69
N LEU A 166 0.57 2.16 -14.50
CA LEU A 166 1.31 1.05 -13.89
C LEU A 166 1.78 0.03 -14.95
N PRO A 167 2.77 -0.83 -14.62
CA PRO A 167 3.23 -1.87 -15.54
C PRO A 167 2.08 -2.74 -16.05
N GLY A 168 1.98 -2.90 -17.37
CA GLY A 168 0.91 -3.68 -18.01
C GLY A 168 -0.24 -2.86 -18.59
N ASP A 169 -0.30 -1.55 -18.31
CA ASP A 169 -1.17 -0.60 -19.01
C ASP A 169 -0.64 -0.30 -20.42
N HIS A 170 -1.54 -0.07 -21.38
CA HIS A 170 -1.18 0.25 -22.76
C HIS A 170 -0.42 1.57 -22.94
N LEU A 171 -0.52 2.51 -21.99
CA LEU A 171 0.24 3.75 -21.99
C LEU A 171 1.58 3.63 -21.24
N TYR A 172 1.89 2.47 -20.66
CA TYR A 172 3.12 2.28 -19.90
C TYR A 172 4.33 2.16 -20.84
N ILE A 173 5.33 3.00 -20.63
CA ILE A 173 6.57 2.99 -21.42
C ILE A 173 7.58 2.04 -20.75
N GLU A 174 7.88 0.94 -21.44
CA GLU A 174 8.78 -0.10 -20.92
C GLU A 174 10.26 0.30 -20.93
N ASN A 175 10.66 1.06 -21.94
CA ASN A 175 12.03 1.51 -22.06
C ASN A 175 12.33 2.55 -20.98
N ASP A 176 13.39 2.33 -20.18
CA ASP A 176 13.75 3.20 -19.05
C ASP A 176 12.56 3.50 -18.12
N SER A 177 11.78 2.46 -17.83
CA SER A 177 10.46 2.55 -17.18
C SER A 177 10.47 3.23 -15.81
N PHE A 178 11.60 3.22 -15.11
CA PHE A 178 11.76 3.83 -13.79
C PHE A 178 12.17 5.31 -13.82
N ASN A 179 12.49 5.87 -14.99
CA ASN A 179 12.96 7.25 -15.12
C ASN A 179 12.13 8.10 -16.08
N GLN A 180 10.94 7.63 -16.48
CA GLN A 180 10.07 8.37 -17.36
C GLN A 180 9.70 9.75 -16.80
N PRO A 181 9.82 10.83 -17.61
CA PRO A 181 9.37 12.14 -17.19
C PRO A 181 7.85 12.17 -17.08
N THR A 182 7.33 13.17 -16.39
CA THR A 182 5.89 13.39 -16.39
C THR A 182 5.39 13.78 -17.77
N ARG A 183 4.27 13.19 -18.19
CA ARG A 183 3.62 13.46 -19.48
C ARG A 183 2.36 14.29 -19.28
N ASN A 184 1.89 14.93 -20.35
CA ASN A 184 0.58 15.56 -20.43
C ASN A 184 -0.15 14.96 -21.61
N MET A 185 -1.42 14.60 -21.44
CA MET A 185 -2.26 14.00 -22.48
C MET A 185 -3.67 14.57 -22.41
N THR A 186 -4.44 14.47 -23.49
CA THR A 186 -5.84 14.93 -23.49
C THR A 186 -6.74 13.97 -22.73
N ALA A 187 -7.95 14.43 -22.37
CA ALA A 187 -8.94 13.58 -21.71
C ALA A 187 -9.36 12.39 -22.61
N GLU A 188 -9.42 12.60 -23.92
CA GLU A 188 -9.73 11.56 -24.90
C GLU A 188 -8.66 10.48 -24.96
N GLU A 189 -7.38 10.86 -24.91
CA GLU A 189 -6.26 9.91 -24.94
C GLU A 189 -6.14 9.11 -23.62
N LEU A 190 -6.55 9.72 -22.50
CA LEU A 190 -6.54 9.09 -21.18
C LEU A 190 -7.78 8.26 -20.88
N ARG A 191 -8.83 8.37 -21.69
CA ARG A 191 -10.08 7.64 -21.50
C ARG A 191 -9.81 6.14 -21.41
N VAL A 192 -10.31 5.53 -20.33
CA VAL A 192 -10.26 4.07 -20.13
C VAL A 192 -11.06 3.40 -21.25
N ASP A 193 -10.41 2.46 -21.93
CA ASP A 193 -10.93 1.73 -23.09
C ASP A 193 -10.87 0.24 -22.77
N GLN A 194 -12.04 -0.41 -22.73
CA GLN A 194 -12.17 -1.81 -22.28
C GLN A 194 -11.41 -2.78 -23.18
N ASP A 195 -11.18 -2.45 -24.45
CA ASP A 195 -10.49 -3.32 -25.40
C ASP A 195 -8.95 -3.23 -25.28
N LYS A 196 -8.44 -2.32 -24.46
CA LYS A 196 -7.01 -2.13 -24.24
C LYS A 196 -6.56 -2.68 -22.88
N PRO A 197 -5.27 -3.02 -22.74
CA PRO A 197 -4.66 -3.22 -21.44
C PRO A 197 -4.73 -1.96 -20.57
N ILE A 198 -5.32 -2.09 -19.39
CA ILE A 198 -5.46 -1.00 -18.42
C ILE A 198 -4.95 -1.47 -17.07
N HIS A 199 -4.07 -0.64 -16.49
CA HIS A 199 -3.55 -0.81 -15.14
C HIS A 199 -3.19 0.57 -14.59
N ARG A 200 -4.15 1.22 -13.95
CA ARG A 200 -4.09 2.67 -13.74
C ARG A 200 -4.78 3.09 -12.47
N GLU A 201 -4.18 4.06 -11.78
CA GLU A 201 -4.86 4.83 -10.75
C GLU A 201 -5.03 6.26 -11.21
N GLU A 202 -6.15 6.89 -10.85
CA GLU A 202 -6.41 8.29 -11.17
C GLU A 202 -6.84 9.03 -9.91
N TYR A 203 -6.35 10.24 -9.69
CA TYR A 203 -6.72 11.02 -8.52
C TYR A 203 -6.60 12.53 -8.77
N LYS A 204 -7.32 13.32 -7.98
CA LYS A 204 -7.20 14.77 -7.93
C LYS A 204 -5.90 15.17 -7.22
N PRO A 205 -5.13 16.12 -7.76
CA PRO A 205 -3.99 16.70 -7.03
C PRO A 205 -4.46 17.59 -5.87
N GLN A 206 -5.69 18.09 -5.90
CA GLN A 206 -6.31 18.92 -4.88
C GLN A 206 -7.80 18.57 -4.71
N PRO A 207 -8.28 18.21 -3.50
CA PRO A 207 -7.46 17.86 -2.33
C PRO A 207 -6.52 16.69 -2.65
N LEU A 208 -5.38 16.60 -1.94
CA LEU A 208 -4.32 15.65 -2.26
C LEU A 208 -4.84 14.20 -2.24
N TYR A 209 -4.67 13.49 -3.36
CA TYR A 209 -5.14 12.12 -3.57
C TYR A 209 -6.66 11.95 -3.47
N GLY A 210 -7.42 13.04 -3.61
CA GLY A 210 -8.88 12.99 -3.61
C GLY A 210 -9.42 12.24 -4.83
N MET A 211 -10.60 11.64 -4.70
CA MET A 211 -11.26 10.88 -5.77
C MET A 211 -10.37 9.83 -6.41
N CYS A 212 -9.66 9.05 -5.59
CA CYS A 212 -8.85 7.98 -6.15
C CYS A 212 -9.75 6.95 -6.85
N LYS A 213 -9.46 6.68 -8.13
CA LYS A 213 -10.07 5.64 -8.95
C LYS A 213 -9.00 4.63 -9.32
N LEU A 214 -9.38 3.36 -9.38
CA LEU A 214 -8.49 2.28 -9.76
C LEU A 214 -9.11 1.51 -10.92
N TYR A 215 -8.28 1.21 -11.92
CA TYR A 215 -8.68 0.49 -13.13
C TYR A 215 -7.68 -0.63 -13.40
N MET A 216 -8.20 -1.83 -13.64
CA MET A 216 -7.40 -2.97 -14.01
C MET A 216 -8.24 -3.92 -14.88
N HIS A 217 -7.79 -4.14 -16.11
CA HIS A 217 -8.31 -5.20 -16.98
C HIS A 217 -7.36 -5.43 -18.16
N ASN A 218 -7.41 -6.63 -18.72
CA ASN A 218 -6.71 -7.00 -19.95
C ASN A 218 -5.20 -6.67 -19.93
N LEU A 219 -4.51 -6.87 -18.80
CA LEU A 219 -3.09 -6.56 -18.68
C LEU A 219 -2.28 -7.09 -19.88
N SER A 220 -1.26 -6.34 -20.29
CA SER A 220 -0.41 -6.79 -21.39
C SER A 220 0.20 -8.17 -21.10
N LYS A 221 0.43 -8.97 -22.15
CA LYS A 221 0.83 -10.38 -22.04
C LYS A 221 2.01 -10.62 -21.09
N LYS A 222 2.96 -9.69 -21.04
CA LYS A 222 4.14 -9.74 -20.16
C LYS A 222 3.77 -9.81 -18.67
N TYR A 223 2.65 -9.19 -18.28
CA TYR A 223 2.23 -9.07 -16.88
C TYR A 223 1.05 -9.97 -16.55
N ALA A 224 0.19 -10.30 -17.52
CA ALA A 224 -1.06 -11.02 -17.30
C ALA A 224 -0.92 -12.36 -16.55
N GLU A 225 0.18 -13.08 -16.77
CA GLU A 225 0.44 -14.39 -16.14
C GLU A 225 1.18 -14.30 -14.80
N THR A 226 1.74 -13.13 -14.48
CA THR A 226 2.68 -12.98 -13.34
C THR A 226 2.19 -11.99 -12.29
N LEU A 227 1.26 -11.10 -12.65
CA LEU A 227 0.57 -10.23 -11.71
C LEU A 227 -0.80 -10.79 -11.40
N HIS A 228 -1.12 -10.83 -10.11
CA HIS A 228 -2.48 -11.13 -9.66
C HIS A 228 -3.45 -10.07 -10.22
N GLN A 229 -4.37 -10.51 -11.06
CA GLN A 229 -5.42 -9.67 -11.62
C GLN A 229 -6.64 -9.69 -10.72
N PHE A 230 -7.23 -8.53 -10.48
CA PHE A 230 -8.47 -8.37 -9.74
C PHE A 230 -9.31 -7.30 -10.43
N GLU A 231 -10.63 -7.36 -10.24
CA GLU A 231 -11.56 -6.37 -10.80
C GLU A 231 -11.81 -5.27 -9.77
N PRO A 232 -11.26 -4.06 -9.95
CA PRO A 232 -11.40 -3.00 -8.96
C PRO A 232 -12.84 -2.50 -8.92
N ASP A 233 -13.56 -2.89 -7.89
CA ASP A 233 -14.88 -2.37 -7.57
C ASP A 233 -14.86 -1.60 -6.25
N LEU A 234 -14.62 -0.29 -6.34
CA LEU A 234 -14.60 0.61 -5.18
C LEU A 234 -16.01 0.84 -4.59
N ASP A 235 -17.07 0.56 -5.36
CA ASP A 235 -18.46 0.72 -4.91
C ASP A 235 -18.94 -0.48 -4.06
N LYS A 236 -18.46 -1.69 -4.38
CA LYS A 236 -18.72 -2.93 -3.61
C LYS A 236 -17.84 -3.09 -2.36
N LEU A 237 -16.75 -2.33 -2.25
CA LEU A 237 -15.94 -2.22 -1.03
C LEU A 237 -16.63 -1.31 -0.05
#